data_AF-A0A9Q0NH39-F1
#
_entry.id   AF-A0A9Q0NH39-F1
#
_cell.length_a   1.000
_cell.length_b   1.000
_cell.length_c   1.000
_cell.angle_alpha   90.00
_cell.angle_beta   90.00
_cell.angle_gamma   90.00
#
_symmetry.space_group_name_H-M   'P 1'
#
loop_
_entity.id
_entity.type
_entity.pdbx_description
1 polymer ?
#
loop_
_entity_poly.entity_id
_entity_poly.type
_entity_poly.pdbx_seq_one_letter_code
_entity_poly.pdbx_strand_id
1 'polypeptide(L)'
;MAFIDWRKQQGTESFVEEVFLAYFEDKSQHYAPSTLWSIYSMLKSKMIANHNIDISRYSRLLTFVKTKNVGFQSKQASVFTPEEIKKFLLEAPDSEFLVIKAVTVFGISGGCRGEEICNVMLGHVKDTGSEIVVRIPESKTYTAKLFPILSKTSVEIIRRYIALRPPNSPTDRFFILQRGNRCFGQPIGKNTIAQMPRKVAAFLNYCELKNYLIF
;
A
#
# COMPACT_ATOMS: atom_id res chain seq x y z
N MET A 1 17.57 15.97 -14.60
CA MET A 1 16.27 15.27 -14.80
C MET A 1 16.51 14.18 -15.82
N ALA A 2 16.20 12.91 -15.51
CA ALA A 2 16.72 11.75 -16.24
C ALA A 2 16.66 11.82 -17.78
N PHE A 3 15.58 12.35 -18.36
CA PHE A 3 15.47 12.55 -19.81
C PHE A 3 16.40 13.66 -20.33
N ILE A 4 16.44 14.82 -19.68
CA ILE A 4 17.31 15.95 -20.07
C ILE A 4 18.78 15.54 -19.97
N ASP A 5 19.13 14.78 -18.94
CA ASP A 5 20.51 14.31 -18.72
C ASP A 5 20.88 13.26 -19.79
N TRP A 6 19.99 12.30 -20.09
CA TRP A 6 20.16 11.36 -21.20
C TRP A 6 20.29 12.08 -22.55
N ARG A 7 19.47 13.09 -22.79
CA ARG A 7 19.50 13.87 -24.04
C ARG A 7 20.83 14.58 -24.24
N LYS A 8 21.40 15.15 -23.16
CA LYS A 8 22.74 15.76 -23.17
C LYS A 8 23.83 14.73 -23.50
N GLN A 9 23.73 13.51 -22.98
CA GLN A 9 24.67 12.43 -23.29
C GLN A 9 24.61 12.01 -24.76
N GLN A 10 23.44 12.07 -25.38
CA GLN A 10 23.26 11.80 -26.82
C GLN A 10 23.67 12.97 -27.72
N GLY A 11 24.16 14.08 -27.16
CA GLY A 11 24.64 15.24 -27.92
C GLY A 11 23.55 15.99 -28.69
N THR A 12 22.27 15.85 -28.29
CA THR A 12 21.14 16.51 -28.97
C THR A 12 20.43 17.51 -28.06
N GLU A 13 19.98 18.62 -28.63
CA GLU A 13 19.12 19.60 -27.96
C GLU A 13 17.66 19.49 -28.40
N SER A 14 17.38 18.61 -29.38
CA SER A 14 16.08 18.49 -30.00
C SER A 14 15.05 17.80 -29.10
N PHE A 15 13.79 18.19 -29.26
CA PHE A 15 12.64 17.59 -28.60
C PHE A 15 11.69 16.93 -29.61
N VAL A 16 12.19 16.53 -30.79
CA VAL A 16 11.38 15.82 -31.79
C VAL A 16 11.03 14.40 -31.34
N GLU A 17 9.99 13.84 -31.96
CA GLU A 17 9.44 12.53 -31.61
C GLU A 17 10.49 11.41 -31.63
N GLU A 18 11.43 11.44 -32.58
CA GLU A 18 12.51 10.46 -32.73
C GLU A 18 13.41 10.39 -31.50
N VAL A 19 13.69 11.53 -30.86
CA VAL A 19 14.52 11.59 -29.65
C VAL A 19 13.79 10.94 -28.47
N PHE A 20 12.47 11.17 -28.37
CA PHE A 20 11.67 10.49 -27.36
C PHE A 20 11.54 9.00 -27.65
N LEU A 21 11.34 8.59 -28.90
CA LEU A 21 11.30 7.17 -29.28
C LEU A 21 12.58 6.45 -28.85
N ALA A 22 13.75 6.99 -29.18
CA ALA A 22 15.04 6.42 -28.78
C ALA A 22 15.18 6.34 -27.25
N TYR A 23 14.74 7.36 -26.51
CA TYR A 23 14.73 7.34 -25.04
C TYR A 23 13.81 6.25 -24.48
N PHE A 24 12.59 6.11 -25.02
CA PHE A 24 11.63 5.13 -24.56
C PHE A 24 11.99 3.71 -24.98
N GLU A 25 12.70 3.54 -26.09
CA GLU A 25 13.26 2.26 -26.51
C GLU A 25 14.32 1.77 -25.52
N ASP A 26 15.30 2.62 -25.18
CA ASP A 26 16.29 2.36 -24.11
C ASP A 26 15.61 2.01 -22.79
N LYS A 27 14.64 2.82 -22.34
CA LYS A 27 13.94 2.59 -21.07
C LYS A 27 13.11 1.32 -21.07
N SER A 28 12.56 0.92 -22.22
CA SER A 28 11.74 -0.30 -22.31
C SER A 28 12.53 -1.59 -22.07
N GLN A 29 13.86 -1.56 -22.20
CA GLN A 29 14.74 -2.70 -21.91
C GLN A 29 14.92 -2.93 -20.41
N HIS A 30 14.70 -1.90 -19.59
CA HIS A 30 15.00 -1.93 -18.15
C HIS A 30 13.76 -1.83 -17.26
N TYR A 31 12.64 -1.34 -17.78
CA TYR A 31 11.45 -1.04 -17.00
C TYR A 31 10.23 -1.81 -17.49
N ALA A 32 9.40 -2.23 -16.53
CA ALA A 32 8.11 -2.82 -16.83
C ALA A 32 7.21 -1.82 -17.61
N PRO A 33 6.31 -2.30 -18.48
CA PRO A 33 5.39 -1.44 -19.26
C PRO A 33 4.60 -0.42 -18.44
N SER A 34 4.17 -0.76 -17.22
CA SER A 34 3.49 0.17 -16.30
C SER A 34 4.39 1.30 -15.81
N THR A 35 5.67 1.00 -15.58
CA THR A 35 6.68 2.01 -15.23
C THR A 35 6.98 2.90 -16.43
N LEU A 36 7.09 2.31 -17.62
CA LEU A 36 7.26 3.04 -18.87
C LEU A 36 6.12 4.04 -19.12
N TRP A 37 4.87 3.61 -18.90
CA TRP A 37 3.69 4.49 -18.98
C TRP A 37 3.74 5.63 -17.96
N SER A 38 4.23 5.35 -16.75
CA SER A 38 4.40 6.37 -15.71
C SER A 38 5.47 7.40 -16.09
N ILE A 39 6.59 6.94 -16.67
CA ILE A 39 7.65 7.81 -17.22
C ILE A 39 7.07 8.68 -18.34
N TYR A 40 6.28 8.11 -19.26
CA TYR A 40 5.58 8.85 -20.31
C TYR A 40 4.64 9.92 -19.74
N SER A 41 3.81 9.56 -18.77
CA SER A 41 2.84 10.48 -18.17
C SER A 41 3.53 11.63 -17.44
N MET A 42 4.62 11.34 -16.73
CA MET A 42 5.46 12.33 -16.07
C MET A 42 6.12 13.26 -17.08
N LEU A 43 6.75 12.72 -18.12
CA LEU A 43 7.40 13.52 -19.17
C LEU A 43 6.40 14.37 -19.92
N LYS A 44 5.21 13.85 -20.24
CA LYS A 44 4.14 14.62 -20.88
C LYS A 44 3.82 15.88 -20.10
N SER A 45 3.57 15.73 -18.81
CA SER A 45 3.24 16.85 -17.93
C SER A 45 4.40 17.85 -17.83
N LYS A 46 5.64 17.35 -17.75
CA LYS A 46 6.82 18.19 -17.60
C LYS A 46 7.21 18.95 -18.87
N MET A 47 7.07 18.31 -20.03
CA MET A 47 7.36 18.91 -21.34
C MET A 47 6.37 20.03 -21.66
N ILE A 48 5.09 19.83 -21.33
CA ILE A 48 4.08 20.88 -21.43
C ILE A 48 4.46 22.06 -20.52
N ALA A 49 4.77 21.79 -19.24
CA ALA A 49 5.01 22.84 -18.26
C ALA A 49 6.29 23.67 -18.49
N ASN A 50 7.41 23.05 -18.87
CA ASN A 50 8.69 23.76 -18.94
C ASN A 50 9.09 24.18 -20.35
N HIS A 51 8.62 23.45 -21.36
CA HIS A 51 9.10 23.59 -22.73
C HIS A 51 7.96 23.89 -23.71
N ASN A 52 6.71 23.96 -23.23
CA ASN A 52 5.52 24.15 -24.05
C ASN A 52 5.38 23.11 -25.18
N ILE A 53 5.83 21.87 -24.92
CA ILE A 53 5.80 20.76 -25.89
C ILE A 53 4.83 19.71 -25.41
N ASP A 54 3.83 19.43 -26.24
CA ASP A 54 2.82 18.41 -25.99
C ASP A 54 3.16 17.09 -26.71
N ILE A 55 3.89 16.21 -26.01
CA ILE A 55 4.27 14.88 -26.53
C ILE A 55 3.07 13.92 -26.66
N SER A 56 1.84 14.32 -26.28
CA SER A 56 0.64 13.52 -26.58
C SER A 56 0.30 13.52 -28.07
N ARG A 57 0.83 14.50 -28.81
CA ARG A 57 0.70 14.61 -30.27
C ARG A 57 1.67 13.69 -31.02
N TYR A 58 2.64 13.10 -30.34
CA TYR A 58 3.61 12.17 -30.90
C TYR A 58 2.96 10.77 -31.00
N SER A 59 2.32 10.51 -32.14
CA SER A 59 1.51 9.31 -32.36
C SER A 59 2.32 8.03 -32.38
N ARG A 60 3.53 8.03 -32.94
CA ARG A 60 4.43 6.86 -32.96
C ARG A 60 4.92 6.57 -31.54
N LEU A 61 5.30 7.62 -30.79
CA LEU A 61 5.69 7.47 -29.39
C LEU A 61 4.54 6.91 -28.54
N LEU A 62 3.35 7.51 -28.62
CA LEU A 62 2.19 7.06 -27.86
C LEU A 62 1.83 5.60 -28.21
N THR A 63 1.87 5.26 -29.50
CA THR A 63 1.63 3.89 -29.98
C THR A 63 2.67 2.93 -29.41
N PHE A 64 3.95 3.28 -29.47
CA PHE A 64 5.02 2.47 -28.88
C PHE A 64 4.77 2.16 -27.40
N VAL A 65 4.48 3.16 -26.57
CA VAL A 65 4.25 2.97 -25.13
C VAL A 65 2.98 2.13 -24.88
N LYS A 66 1.92 2.32 -25.67
CA LYS A 66 0.69 1.50 -25.57
C LYS A 66 0.95 0.04 -25.94
N THR A 67 1.66 -0.21 -27.04
CA THR A 67 1.97 -1.57 -27.52
C THR A 67 2.76 -2.37 -26.50
N LYS A 68 3.70 -1.73 -25.78
CA LYS A 68 4.44 -2.39 -24.69
C LYS A 68 3.53 -2.89 -23.55
N ASN A 69 2.36 -2.29 -23.34
CA ASN A 69 1.41 -2.73 -22.30
C ASN A 69 0.48 -3.86 -22.76
N VAL A 70 0.40 -4.15 -24.07
CA VAL A 70 -0.47 -5.22 -24.59
C VAL A 70 0.00 -6.57 -24.05
N GLY A 71 -0.92 -7.29 -23.39
CA GLY A 71 -0.62 -8.60 -22.79
C GLY A 71 0.27 -8.56 -21.53
N PHE A 72 0.69 -7.37 -21.06
CA PHE A 72 1.49 -7.28 -19.86
C PHE A 72 0.67 -7.67 -18.62
N GLN A 73 1.18 -8.66 -17.88
CA GLN A 73 0.63 -9.06 -16.60
C GLN A 73 1.52 -8.55 -15.48
N SER A 74 0.96 -7.66 -14.65
CA SER A 74 1.65 -7.17 -13.46
C SER A 74 1.87 -8.30 -12.45
N LYS A 75 3.02 -8.31 -11.79
CA LYS A 75 3.21 -9.13 -10.59
C LYS A 75 2.24 -8.68 -9.50
N GLN A 76 1.38 -9.59 -9.05
CA GLN A 76 0.45 -9.37 -7.94
C GLN A 76 1.01 -9.91 -6.64
N ALA A 77 0.53 -9.39 -5.52
CA ALA A 77 0.84 -9.93 -4.20
C ALA A 77 0.15 -11.29 -4.02
N SER A 78 0.81 -12.20 -3.29
CA SER A 78 0.17 -13.43 -2.82
C SER A 78 -0.90 -13.09 -1.80
N VAL A 79 -2.00 -13.85 -1.84
CA VAL A 79 -3.16 -13.68 -0.96
C VAL A 79 -3.25 -14.87 0.00
N PHE A 80 -3.73 -14.61 1.22
CA PHE A 80 -4.00 -15.67 2.19
C PHE A 80 -5.38 -16.29 1.96
N THR A 81 -5.51 -17.57 2.24
CA THR A 81 -6.81 -18.24 2.29
C THR A 81 -7.57 -17.86 3.59
N PRO A 82 -8.91 -17.95 3.60
CA PRO A 82 -9.68 -17.76 4.82
C PRO A 82 -9.23 -18.66 5.98
N GLU A 83 -8.85 -19.89 5.67
CA GLU A 83 -8.37 -20.89 6.63
C GLU A 83 -7.02 -20.48 7.24
N GLU A 84 -6.10 -19.97 6.42
CA GLU A 84 -4.81 -19.43 6.87
C GLU A 84 -4.97 -18.23 7.78
N ILE A 85 -5.84 -17.28 7.42
CA ILE A 85 -6.14 -16.12 8.27
C ILE A 85 -6.77 -16.59 9.58
N LYS A 86 -7.74 -17.50 9.52
CA LYS A 86 -8.36 -18.07 10.72
C LYS A 86 -7.33 -18.73 11.62
N LYS A 87 -6.44 -19.55 11.04
CA LYS A 87 -5.35 -20.21 11.76
C LYS A 87 -4.45 -19.17 12.45
N PHE A 88 -4.02 -18.14 11.72
CA PHE A 88 -3.21 -17.06 12.28
C PHE A 88 -3.91 -16.33 13.44
N LEU A 89 -5.17 -15.93 13.26
CA LEU A 89 -5.91 -15.19 14.28
C LEU A 89 -6.12 -16.01 15.57
N LEU A 90 -6.29 -17.33 15.45
CA LEU A 90 -6.51 -18.23 16.58
C LEU A 90 -5.20 -18.68 17.26
N GLU A 91 -4.19 -19.07 16.49
CA GLU A 91 -3.02 -19.80 17.00
C GLU A 91 -1.80 -18.91 17.27
N ALA A 92 -1.65 -17.78 16.59
CA ALA A 92 -0.47 -16.94 16.78
C ALA A 92 -0.44 -16.32 18.20
N PRO A 93 0.71 -16.27 18.87
CA PRO A 93 0.77 -15.78 20.25
C PRO A 93 0.51 -14.27 20.33
N ASP A 94 -0.45 -13.87 21.18
CA ASP A 94 -0.84 -12.46 21.33
C ASP A 94 0.33 -11.58 21.83
N SER A 95 1.29 -12.15 22.55
CA SER A 95 2.50 -11.47 23.03
C SER A 95 3.35 -10.88 21.90
N GLU A 96 3.29 -11.44 20.70
CA GLU A 96 4.01 -10.94 19.53
C GLU A 96 3.07 -10.40 18.45
N PHE A 97 1.89 -11.02 18.29
CA PHE A 97 1.04 -10.81 17.13
C PHE A 97 -0.26 -10.06 17.42
N LEU A 98 -0.59 -9.67 18.66
CA LEU A 98 -1.91 -9.07 18.94
C LEU A 98 -2.20 -7.82 18.08
N VAL A 99 -1.24 -6.91 17.95
CA VAL A 99 -1.39 -5.74 17.06
C VAL A 99 -1.49 -6.12 15.59
N ILE A 100 -0.78 -7.18 15.16
CA ILE A 100 -0.81 -7.67 13.78
C ILE A 100 -2.18 -8.29 13.51
N LYS A 101 -2.72 -9.10 14.42
CA LYS A 101 -4.07 -9.65 14.37
C LYS A 101 -5.11 -8.53 14.27
N ALA A 102 -5.00 -7.49 15.10
CA ALA A 102 -5.90 -6.34 15.05
C ALA A 102 -5.84 -5.61 13.70
N VAL A 103 -4.64 -5.42 13.13
CA VAL A 103 -4.47 -4.85 11.78
C VAL A 103 -5.07 -5.76 10.71
N THR A 104 -4.85 -7.07 10.79
CA THR A 104 -5.44 -8.05 9.87
C THR A 104 -6.96 -7.99 9.91
N VAL A 105 -7.58 -7.92 11.09
CA VAL A 105 -9.04 -7.75 11.26
C VAL A 105 -9.53 -6.48 10.56
N PHE A 106 -8.85 -5.35 10.73
CA PHE A 106 -9.24 -4.10 10.04
C PHE A 106 -9.07 -4.20 8.51
N GLY A 107 -8.01 -4.87 8.05
CA GLY A 107 -7.76 -5.14 6.64
C GLY A 107 -8.90 -5.93 6.00
N ILE A 108 -9.23 -7.09 6.59
CA ILE A 108 -10.25 -8.00 6.03
C ILE A 108 -11.68 -7.45 6.16
N SER A 109 -12.02 -6.78 7.27
CA SER A 109 -13.39 -6.30 7.50
C SER A 109 -13.71 -5.01 6.74
N GLY A 110 -12.73 -4.13 6.55
CA GLY A 110 -12.93 -2.82 5.92
C GLY A 110 -12.32 -2.66 4.53
N GLY A 111 -11.60 -3.66 4.03
CA GLY A 111 -10.79 -3.54 2.81
C GLY A 111 -9.84 -2.35 2.88
N CYS A 112 -9.27 -2.09 4.07
CA CYS A 112 -8.59 -0.83 4.37
C CYS A 112 -7.19 -0.80 3.73
N ARG A 113 -6.85 0.31 3.07
CA ARG A 113 -5.48 0.54 2.60
C ARG A 113 -4.54 0.72 3.80
N GLY A 114 -3.27 0.39 3.63
CA GLY A 114 -2.27 0.57 4.71
C GLY A 114 -2.20 2.01 5.23
N GLU A 115 -2.39 3.03 4.38
CA GLU A 115 -2.47 4.43 4.81
C GLU A 115 -3.72 4.72 5.67
N GLU A 116 -4.87 4.12 5.32
CA GLU A 116 -6.12 4.24 6.07
C GLU A 116 -5.97 3.60 7.46
N ILE A 117 -5.47 2.35 7.53
CA ILE A 117 -5.19 1.63 8.78
C ILE A 117 -4.21 2.41 9.63
N CYS A 118 -3.09 2.84 9.04
CA CYS A 118 -2.09 3.65 9.72
C CYS A 118 -2.78 4.82 10.42
N ASN A 119 -3.66 5.54 9.70
CA ASN A 119 -4.29 6.78 10.13
C ASN A 119 -5.54 6.67 11.02
N VAL A 120 -5.96 5.47 11.41
CA VAL A 120 -7.07 5.30 12.36
C VAL A 120 -6.73 5.96 13.71
N MET A 121 -7.70 6.70 14.26
CA MET A 121 -7.62 7.33 15.58
C MET A 121 -8.53 6.59 16.56
N LEU A 122 -8.30 6.75 17.87
CA LEU A 122 -9.12 6.14 18.92
C LEU A 122 -10.61 6.48 18.76
N GLY A 123 -10.95 7.74 18.49
CA GLY A 123 -12.34 8.18 18.31
C GLY A 123 -13.05 7.60 17.08
N HIS A 124 -12.32 6.94 16.17
CA HIS A 124 -12.89 6.27 15.00
C HIS A 124 -13.40 4.85 15.32
N VAL A 125 -13.07 4.30 16.48
CA VAL A 125 -13.39 2.92 16.85
C VAL A 125 -14.34 2.93 18.04
N LYS A 126 -15.53 2.34 17.86
CA LYS A 126 -16.57 2.28 18.89
C LYS A 126 -16.92 0.83 19.18
N ASP A 127 -16.85 0.45 20.46
CA ASP A 127 -17.35 -0.83 20.95
C ASP A 127 -18.80 -0.67 21.39
N THR A 128 -19.73 -1.37 20.75
CA THR A 128 -21.16 -1.33 21.08
C THR A 128 -21.58 -2.46 22.03
N GLY A 129 -20.63 -3.30 22.46
CA GLY A 129 -20.89 -4.50 23.25
C GLY A 129 -21.12 -5.76 22.40
N SER A 130 -21.85 -5.66 21.29
CA SER A 130 -22.02 -6.76 20.34
C SER A 130 -20.99 -6.76 19.21
N GLU A 131 -20.56 -5.58 18.78
CA GLU A 131 -19.67 -5.38 17.63
C GLU A 131 -18.68 -4.24 17.86
N ILE A 132 -17.64 -4.18 17.02
CA ILE A 132 -16.78 -2.99 16.91
C ILE A 132 -17.14 -2.26 15.61
N VAL A 133 -17.54 -1.01 15.71
CA VAL A 133 -17.83 -0.14 14.56
C VAL A 133 -16.64 0.77 14.31
N VAL A 134 -16.10 0.72 13.09
CA VAL A 134 -14.96 1.54 12.66
C VAL A 134 -15.41 2.56 11.63
N ARG A 135 -15.13 3.84 11.89
CA ARG A 135 -15.41 4.97 10.99
C ARG A 135 -14.12 5.67 10.59
N ILE A 136 -13.60 5.39 9.40
CA ILE A 136 -12.45 6.08 8.83
C ILE A 136 -12.97 7.29 8.02
N PRO A 137 -12.61 8.53 8.40
CA PRO A 137 -13.05 9.72 7.68
C PRO A 137 -12.45 9.77 6.27
N GLU A 138 -12.97 10.70 5.45
CA GLU A 138 -12.58 10.85 4.05
C GLU A 138 -11.06 10.90 3.87
N SER A 139 -10.58 10.11 2.91
CA SER A 139 -9.19 10.12 2.47
C SER A 139 -9.05 10.90 1.15
N LYS A 140 -7.88 10.81 0.51
CA LYS A 140 -7.56 11.47 -0.78
C LYS A 140 -8.56 11.18 -1.91
N THR A 141 -9.38 10.12 -1.79
CA THR A 141 -10.42 9.76 -2.77
C THR A 141 -11.83 10.23 -2.40
N TYR A 142 -11.98 11.09 -1.38
CA TYR A 142 -13.27 11.65 -0.92
C TYR A 142 -14.32 10.61 -0.53
N THR A 143 -13.88 9.42 -0.12
CA THR A 143 -14.76 8.34 0.32
C THR A 143 -14.44 7.98 1.77
N ALA A 144 -15.42 8.17 2.66
CA ALA A 144 -15.37 7.67 4.03
C ALA A 144 -15.67 6.17 4.06
N LYS A 145 -15.12 5.46 5.04
CA LYS A 145 -15.44 4.04 5.29
C LYS A 145 -16.11 3.89 6.64
N LEU A 146 -17.24 3.20 6.66
CA LEU A 146 -17.93 2.77 7.87
C LEU A 146 -18.19 1.27 7.76
N PHE A 147 -17.63 0.49 8.67
CA PHE A 147 -17.80 -0.96 8.65
C PHE A 147 -17.87 -1.55 10.06
N PRO A 148 -18.72 -2.57 10.26
CA PRO A 148 -18.77 -3.33 11.51
C PRO A 148 -17.78 -4.51 11.50
N ILE A 149 -17.27 -4.86 12.67
CA ILE A 149 -16.54 -6.10 12.95
C ILE A 149 -17.45 -6.95 13.84
N LEU A 150 -18.00 -8.01 13.25
CA LEU A 150 -19.06 -8.83 13.84
C LEU A 150 -18.57 -10.17 14.44
N SER A 151 -17.48 -10.71 13.90
CA SER A 151 -16.97 -12.01 14.33
C SER A 151 -16.52 -11.94 15.79
N LYS A 152 -17.04 -12.83 16.65
CA LYS A 152 -16.69 -12.90 18.08
C LYS A 152 -15.17 -12.94 18.28
N THR A 153 -14.46 -13.78 17.53
CA THR A 153 -12.98 -13.86 17.58
C THR A 153 -12.33 -12.52 17.26
N SER A 154 -12.82 -11.82 16.23
CA SER A 154 -12.28 -10.54 15.80
C SER A 154 -12.56 -9.43 16.82
N VAL A 155 -13.79 -9.36 17.34
CA VAL A 155 -14.20 -8.43 18.40
C VAL A 155 -13.32 -8.63 19.64
N GLU A 156 -13.13 -9.88 20.08
CA GLU A 156 -12.28 -10.19 21.24
C GLU A 156 -10.82 -9.80 21.01
N ILE A 157 -10.27 -10.01 19.80
CA ILE A 157 -8.90 -9.55 19.44
C ILE A 157 -8.80 -8.04 19.59
N ILE A 158 -9.76 -7.28 19.05
CA ILE A 158 -9.75 -5.81 19.14
C ILE A 158 -9.88 -5.35 20.60
N ARG A 159 -10.76 -5.98 21.40
CA ARG A 159 -10.91 -5.68 22.82
C ARG A 159 -9.63 -5.96 23.61
N ARG A 160 -8.99 -7.12 23.40
CA ARG A 160 -7.70 -7.44 24.01
C ARG A 160 -6.64 -6.41 23.63
N TYR A 161 -6.60 -5.98 22.38
CA TYR A 161 -5.68 -4.94 21.93
C TYR A 161 -5.95 -3.59 22.61
N ILE A 162 -7.22 -3.14 22.66
CA ILE A 162 -7.61 -1.90 23.36
C ILE A 162 -7.21 -1.96 24.84
N ALA A 163 -7.45 -3.09 25.52
CA ALA A 163 -7.10 -3.27 26.92
C ALA A 163 -5.58 -3.26 27.18
N LEU A 164 -4.77 -3.69 26.19
CA LEU A 164 -3.30 -3.67 26.29
C LEU A 164 -2.71 -2.25 26.13
N ARG A 165 -3.46 -1.32 25.53
CA ARG A 165 -2.97 0.04 25.30
C ARG A 165 -2.82 0.80 26.63
N PRO A 166 -1.77 1.62 26.78
CA PRO A 166 -1.62 2.47 27.96
C PRO A 166 -2.74 3.52 27.98
N PRO A 167 -3.32 3.82 29.16
CA PRO A 167 -4.42 4.78 29.28
C PRO A 167 -4.01 6.20 28.89
N ASN A 168 -2.76 6.58 29.18
CA ASN A 168 -2.22 7.93 28.95
C ASN A 168 -1.22 7.93 27.78
N SER A 169 -1.63 7.40 26.63
CA SER A 169 -0.82 7.44 25.42
C SER A 169 -0.67 8.89 24.93
N PRO A 170 0.54 9.36 24.56
CA PRO A 170 0.75 10.70 23.99
C PRO A 170 0.21 10.86 22.57
N THR A 171 -0.43 9.82 22.03
CA THR A 171 -0.97 9.79 20.67
C THR A 171 -2.35 9.16 20.64
N ASP A 172 -3.24 9.78 19.87
CA ASP A 172 -4.58 9.28 19.58
C ASP A 172 -4.61 8.21 18.48
N ARG A 173 -3.45 7.85 17.92
CA ARG A 173 -3.36 6.81 16.89
C ARG A 173 -3.82 5.47 17.45
N PHE A 174 -4.74 4.82 16.75
CA PHE A 174 -5.32 3.54 17.18
C PHE A 174 -4.32 2.39 17.10
N PHE A 175 -3.36 2.41 16.16
CA PHE A 175 -2.31 1.40 16.11
C PHE A 175 -0.98 1.98 16.62
N ILE A 176 -0.57 1.50 17.80
CA ILE A 176 0.69 1.83 18.45
C ILE A 176 1.55 0.58 18.62
N LEU A 177 2.86 0.79 18.74
CA LEU A 177 3.87 -0.24 18.82
C LEU A 177 3.58 -1.20 19.98
N GLN A 178 3.61 -2.49 19.69
CA GLN A 178 3.60 -3.56 20.68
C GLN A 178 4.98 -4.24 20.72
N ARG A 179 5.48 -4.53 21.92
CA ARG A 179 6.61 -5.45 22.12
C ARG A 179 6.30 -6.34 23.32
N GLY A 180 6.23 -7.65 23.11
CA GLY A 180 5.74 -8.56 24.14
C GLY A 180 4.31 -8.22 24.55
N ASN A 181 3.97 -8.47 25.81
CA ASN A 181 2.67 -8.15 26.38
C ASN A 181 2.54 -6.68 26.80
N ARG A 182 3.11 -5.73 26.04
CA ARG A 182 3.02 -4.29 26.34
C ARG A 182 2.94 -3.45 25.07
N CYS A 183 2.10 -2.41 25.13
CA CYS A 183 2.03 -1.36 24.13
C CYS A 183 2.79 -0.10 24.57
N PHE A 184 3.45 0.54 23.62
CA PHE A 184 4.22 1.77 23.80
C PHE A 184 3.52 2.86 23.03
N GLY A 185 3.43 4.07 23.58
CA GLY A 185 2.77 5.24 22.99
C GLY A 185 3.37 5.78 21.67
N GLN A 186 4.10 4.95 20.94
CA GLN A 186 4.69 5.26 19.64
C GLN A 186 3.76 4.75 18.53
N PRO A 187 3.24 5.64 17.64
CA PRO A 187 2.46 5.22 16.49
C PRO A 187 3.20 4.25 15.57
N ILE A 188 2.48 3.27 15.02
CA ILE A 188 3.05 2.40 13.97
C ILE A 188 3.01 3.13 12.63
N GLY A 189 4.16 3.18 11.95
CA GLY A 189 4.27 3.80 10.63
C GLY A 189 3.73 2.93 9.49
N LYS A 190 3.35 3.57 8.38
CA LYS A 190 2.77 2.93 7.19
C LYS A 190 3.63 1.78 6.63
N ASN A 191 4.95 1.93 6.66
CA ASN A 191 5.88 0.93 6.13
C ASN A 191 5.92 -0.32 7.01
N THR A 192 5.78 -0.15 8.33
CA THR A 192 5.70 -1.28 9.27
C THR A 192 4.39 -2.04 9.07
N ILE A 193 3.26 -1.33 8.92
CA ILE A 193 1.97 -1.95 8.58
C ILE A 193 2.05 -2.73 7.27
N ALA A 194 2.64 -2.14 6.22
CA ALA A 194 2.81 -2.81 4.93
C ALA A 194 3.70 -4.08 4.98
N GLN A 195 4.51 -4.25 6.03
CA GLN A 195 5.33 -5.44 6.24
C GLN A 195 4.65 -6.50 7.11
N MET A 196 3.54 -6.17 7.79
CA MET A 196 2.84 -7.12 8.67
C MET A 196 2.34 -8.37 7.95
N PRO A 197 1.84 -8.33 6.69
CA PRO A 197 1.50 -9.55 5.95
C PRO A 197 2.68 -10.53 5.86
N ARG A 198 3.91 -10.04 5.72
CA ARG A 198 5.11 -10.89 5.70
C ARG A 198 5.33 -11.63 7.01
N LYS A 199 5.00 -10.99 8.15
CA LYS A 199 5.09 -11.62 9.47
C LYS A 199 4.04 -12.71 9.63
N VAL A 200 2.83 -12.50 9.09
CA VAL A 200 1.79 -13.53 9.03
C VAL A 200 2.24 -14.70 8.15
N ALA A 201 2.80 -14.41 6.98
CA ALA A 201 3.34 -15.45 6.10
C ALA A 201 4.48 -16.25 6.76
N ALA A 202 5.35 -15.58 7.55
CA ALA A 202 6.41 -16.24 8.30
C ALA A 202 5.85 -17.16 9.38
N PHE A 203 4.83 -16.73 10.12
CA PHE A 203 4.12 -17.57 11.09
C PHE A 203 3.50 -18.81 10.43
N LEU A 204 2.95 -18.66 9.23
CA LEU A 204 2.36 -19.75 8.45
C LEU A 204 3.40 -20.63 7.71
N ASN A 205 4.71 -20.37 7.91
CA ASN A 205 5.83 -21.10 7.31
C ASN A 205 5.93 -21.02 5.78
N TYR A 206 5.56 -19.89 5.16
CA TYR A 206 5.82 -19.68 3.74
C TYR A 206 7.29 -19.32 3.45
N CYS A 207 7.86 -19.89 2.39
CA CYS A 207 9.22 -19.58 1.94
C CYS A 207 9.31 -18.20 1.25
N GLU A 208 8.30 -17.81 0.47
CA GLU A 208 8.34 -16.59 -0.35
C GLU A 208 7.68 -15.38 0.32
N LEU A 209 8.17 -15.00 1.50
CA LEU A 209 7.60 -13.91 2.31
C LEU A 209 7.46 -12.57 1.57
N LYS A 210 8.34 -12.29 0.61
CA LYS A 210 8.35 -11.02 -0.13
C LYS A 210 7.13 -10.82 -1.01
N ASN A 211 6.39 -11.88 -1.34
CA ASN A 211 5.19 -11.80 -2.18
C ASN A 211 3.94 -11.40 -1.38
N TYR A 212 3.95 -11.49 -0.05
CA TYR A 212 2.83 -11.10 0.81
C TYR A 212 2.96 -9.64 1.26
N LEU A 213 2.19 -8.75 0.64
CA LEU A 213 2.27 -7.29 0.84
C LEU A 213 0.93 -6.65 1.24
N ILE A 214 -0.16 -7.42 1.22
CA ILE A 214 -1.51 -6.96 1.49
C ILE A 214 -2.23 -7.96 2.41
N PHE A 215 -3.22 -7.46 3.16
CA PHE A 215 -4.20 -8.25 3.89
C PHE A 215 -5.53 -8.23 3.14
#